data_AF-A0A962N7X3-F1
#
_entry.id   AF-A0A962N7X3-F1
#
_cell.length_a   1.000
_cell.length_b   1.000
_cell.length_c   1.000
_cell.angle_alpha   90.00
_cell.angle_beta   90.00
_cell.angle_gamma   90.00
#
_symmetry.space_group_name_H-M   'P 1'
#
loop_
_entity.id
_entity.type
_entity.pdbx_description
1 polymer ?
#
loop_
_entity_poly.entity_id
_entity_poly.type
_entity_poly.pdbx_seq_one_letter_code
_entity_poly.pdbx_strand_id
1 'polypeptide(L)'
;MSSWADPFRERLRLLTELLPLVAREPRFALKGGTAINLFVHDLPRLSVDIDLTWLPVADFDTDKIAITEALDALADNLRAPPLRLHVAASAPAGADA
;
A
#
# COMPACT_ATOMS: atom_id res chain seq x y z
N MET A 1 -13.07 -9.82 28.33
CA MET A 1 -13.25 -10.01 26.86
C MET A 1 -12.00 -9.46 26.20
N SER A 2 -11.31 -10.28 25.41
CA SER A 2 -9.85 -10.21 25.18
C SER A 2 -9.35 -8.89 24.55
N SER A 3 -8.43 -8.20 25.23
CA SER A 3 -7.75 -6.97 24.77
C SER A 3 -6.74 -7.19 23.63
N TRP A 4 -6.61 -8.44 23.15
CA TRP A 4 -5.75 -8.80 22.03
C TRP A 4 -6.39 -8.58 20.67
N ALA A 5 -7.72 -8.46 20.58
CA ALA A 5 -8.43 -8.26 19.31
C ALA A 5 -8.30 -6.83 18.76
N ASP A 6 -8.04 -5.85 19.62
CA ASP A 6 -8.06 -4.43 19.25
C ASP A 6 -6.90 -4.02 18.34
N PRO A 7 -5.63 -4.41 18.58
CA PRO A 7 -4.54 -4.10 17.66
C PRO A 7 -4.73 -4.69 16.26
N PHE A 8 -5.39 -5.85 16.15
CA PHE A 8 -5.66 -6.48 14.86
C PHE A 8 -6.76 -5.78 14.08
N ARG A 9 -7.83 -5.36 14.77
CA ARG A 9 -8.91 -4.57 14.17
C ARG A 9 -8.41 -3.22 13.68
N GLU A 10 -7.54 -2.57 14.43
CA GLU A 10 -7.00 -1.27 14.04
C GLU A 10 -6.13 -1.36 12.77
N ARG A 11 -5.30 -2.41 12.65
CA ARG A 11 -4.52 -2.64 11.42
C ARG A 11 -5.40 -2.94 10.21
N LEU A 12 -6.45 -3.75 10.38
CA LEU A 12 -7.41 -4.03 9.31
C LEU A 12 -8.19 -2.77 8.91
N ARG A 13 -8.59 -1.96 9.89
CA ARG A 13 -9.24 -0.67 9.66
C ARG A 13 -8.33 0.23 8.82
N LEU A 14 -7.09 0.43 9.26
CA LEU A 14 -6.11 1.23 8.53
C LEU A 14 -5.94 0.72 7.08
N LEU A 15 -5.77 -0.59 6.90
CA LEU A 15 -5.71 -1.20 5.56
C LEU A 15 -6.92 -0.83 4.69
N THR A 16 -8.14 -1.00 5.22
CA THR A 16 -9.37 -0.69 4.46
C THR A 16 -9.55 0.81 4.18
N GLU A 17 -9.03 1.68 5.03
CA GLU A 17 -9.02 3.14 4.80
C GLU A 17 -7.97 3.55 3.76
N LEU A 18 -6.85 2.81 3.67
CA LEU A 18 -5.77 3.04 2.70
C LEU A 18 -6.15 2.61 1.28
N LEU A 19 -6.82 1.46 1.11
CA LEU A 19 -7.09 0.88 -0.21
C LEU A 19 -7.78 1.83 -1.20
N PRO A 20 -8.80 2.64 -0.82
CA PRO A 20 -9.42 3.61 -1.72
C PRO A 20 -8.47 4.73 -2.18
N LEU A 21 -7.47 5.10 -1.37
CA LEU A 21 -6.47 6.09 -1.77
C LEU A 21 -5.45 5.49 -2.71
N VAL A 22 -5.00 4.25 -2.44
CA VAL A 22 -4.12 3.50 -3.34
C VAL A 22 -4.77 3.31 -4.72
N ALA A 23 -6.06 2.99 -4.75
CA ALA A 23 -6.83 2.80 -5.98
C ALA A 23 -6.99 4.07 -6.84
N ARG A 24 -6.61 5.26 -6.33
CA ARG A 24 -6.60 6.50 -7.14
C ARG A 24 -5.44 6.55 -8.13
N GLU A 25 -4.42 5.73 -7.94
CA GLU A 25 -3.34 5.55 -8.90
C GLU A 25 -3.67 4.35 -9.81
N PRO A 26 -4.29 4.56 -10.98
CA PRO A 26 -4.75 3.48 -11.84
C PRO A 26 -3.62 2.66 -12.46
N ARG A 27 -2.37 3.14 -12.39
CA ARG A 27 -1.20 2.41 -12.88
C ARG A 27 -0.79 1.26 -11.95
N PHE A 28 -1.35 1.20 -10.73
CA PHE A 28 -1.16 0.07 -9.82
C PHE A 28 -2.37 -0.86 -9.79
N ALA A 29 -2.12 -2.16 -9.95
CA ALA A 29 -3.07 -3.21 -9.64
C ALA A 29 -2.75 -3.87 -8.29
N LEU A 30 -3.76 -4.02 -7.44
CA LEU A 30 -3.65 -4.77 -6.19
C LEU A 30 -3.51 -6.27 -6.49
N LYS A 31 -2.54 -6.93 -5.85
CA LYS A 31 -2.30 -8.38 -5.97
C LYS A 31 -2.01 -9.01 -4.60
N GLY A 32 -1.56 -10.26 -4.64
CA GLY A 32 -0.95 -10.91 -3.48
C GLY A 32 -1.95 -11.50 -2.48
N GLY A 33 -1.40 -11.96 -1.36
CA GLY A 33 -2.14 -12.72 -0.36
C GLY A 33 -3.25 -11.93 0.32
N THR A 34 -3.05 -10.62 0.52
CA THR A 34 -4.04 -9.73 1.11
C THR A 34 -5.22 -9.49 0.18
N ALA A 35 -4.98 -9.28 -1.12
CA ALA A 35 -6.05 -9.11 -2.10
C ALA A 35 -6.97 -10.33 -2.15
N ILE A 36 -6.38 -11.53 -2.22
CA ILE A 36 -7.14 -12.80 -2.19
C ILE A 36 -7.92 -12.92 -0.88
N ASN A 37 -7.28 -12.59 0.25
CA ASN A 37 -7.92 -12.69 1.57
C ASN A 37 -9.10 -11.73 1.75
N LEU A 38 -9.05 -10.53 1.17
CA LEU A 38 -10.10 -9.51 1.27
C LEU A 38 -11.24 -9.68 0.26
N PHE A 39 -10.92 -10.06 -0.98
CA PHE A 39 -11.87 -10.01 -2.11
C PHE A 39 -12.35 -11.38 -2.59
N VAL A 40 -11.63 -12.46 -2.28
CA VAL A 40 -11.94 -13.82 -2.78
C VAL A 40 -12.32 -14.78 -1.65
N HIS A 41 -11.72 -14.63 -0.47
CA HIS A 41 -12.02 -15.47 0.70
C HIS A 41 -12.71 -14.67 1.81
N ASP A 42 -13.35 -15.37 2.75
CA ASP A 42 -13.97 -14.79 3.94
C ASP A 42 -12.94 -14.54 5.05
N LEU A 43 -11.90 -13.74 4.75
CA LEU A 43 -10.83 -13.34 5.67
C LEU A 43 -10.28 -14.46 6.58
N PRO A 44 -9.89 -15.64 6.05
CA PRO A 44 -9.52 -16.81 6.86
C PRO A 44 -8.25 -16.62 7.71
N ARG A 45 -7.46 -15.58 7.42
CA ARG A 45 -6.29 -15.18 8.21
C ARG A 45 -6.16 -13.66 8.24
N LEU A 46 -5.37 -13.14 9.17
CA LEU A 46 -4.94 -11.75 9.11
C LEU A 46 -3.86 -11.57 8.04
N SER A 47 -4.08 -10.64 7.12
CA SER A 47 -3.13 -10.23 6.08
C SER A 47 -3.24 -8.72 5.94
N VAL A 48 -2.13 -7.99 6.12
CA VAL A 48 -2.14 -6.52 6.22
C VAL A 48 -1.19 -5.83 5.24
N ASP A 49 -0.48 -6.61 4.42
CA ASP A 49 0.43 -6.08 3.40
C ASP A 49 -0.36 -5.63 2.16
N ILE A 50 0.08 -4.56 1.50
CA ILE A 50 -0.47 -4.11 0.22
C ILE A 50 0.55 -4.43 -0.87
N ASP A 51 0.30 -5.48 -1.64
CA ASP A 51 1.11 -5.80 -2.81
C ASP A 51 0.55 -5.13 -4.05
N LEU A 52 1.37 -4.35 -4.74
CA LEU A 52 0.99 -3.67 -5.99
C LEU A 52 1.77 -4.22 -7.19
N THR A 53 1.15 -4.12 -8.37
CA THR A 53 1.74 -4.44 -9.67
C THR A 53 1.67 -3.21 -10.54
N TRP A 54 2.80 -2.78 -11.10
CA TRP A 54 2.84 -1.74 -12.11
C TRP A 54 2.26 -2.27 -13.42
N LEU A 55 1.28 -1.56 -13.98
CA LEU A 55 0.56 -1.97 -15.19
C LEU A 55 1.17 -1.46 -16.50
N PRO A 56 1.68 -0.21 -16.57
CA PRO A 56 2.40 0.24 -17.76
C PRO A 56 3.61 -0.65 -18.05
N VAL A 57 3.97 -0.74 -19.33
CA VAL A 57 5.13 -1.51 -19.80
C VAL A 57 5.97 -0.60 -20.67
N ALA A 58 7.04 -0.07 -20.08
CA ALA A 58 8.10 0.68 -20.76
C ALA A 58 9.45 -0.02 -20.53
N ASP A 59 10.55 0.67 -20.81
CA ASP A 59 11.87 0.22 -20.38
C ASP A 59 12.05 0.39 -18.86
N PHE A 60 13.03 -0.32 -18.31
CA PHE A 60 13.28 -0.37 -16.87
C PHE A 60 13.53 1.02 -16.27
N ASP A 61 14.31 1.88 -16.92
CA ASP A 61 14.67 3.18 -16.35
C ASP A 61 13.46 4.11 -16.32
N THR A 62 12.67 4.12 -17.40
CA THR A 62 11.42 4.88 -17.49
C THR A 62 10.41 4.43 -16.43
N ASP A 63 10.14 3.12 -16.34
CA ASP A 63 9.16 2.60 -15.39
C ASP A 63 9.62 2.76 -13.94
N LYS A 64 10.91 2.58 -13.65
CA LYS A 64 11.46 2.79 -12.30
C LYS A 64 11.23 4.21 -11.80
N ILE A 65 11.46 5.21 -12.65
CA ILE A 65 11.21 6.62 -12.30
C ILE A 65 9.71 6.82 -12.05
N ALA A 66 8.86 6.37 -12.98
CA ALA A 66 7.41 6.55 -12.87
C ALA A 66 6.80 5.84 -11.64
N ILE A 67 7.31 4.66 -11.28
CA ILE A 67 6.93 3.93 -10.07
C ILE A 67 7.33 4.73 -8.83
N THR A 68 8.55 5.27 -8.81
CA THR A 68 9.05 6.07 -7.67
C THR A 68 8.19 7.31 -7.47
N GLU A 69 7.93 8.07 -8.53
CA GLU A 69 7.06 9.26 -8.47
C GLU A 69 5.63 8.92 -8.02
N ALA A 70 5.07 7.80 -8.49
CA ALA A 70 3.75 7.37 -8.08
C ALA A 70 3.70 6.96 -6.59
N LEU A 71 4.73 6.29 -6.09
CA LEU A 71 4.85 5.93 -4.67
C LEU A 71 5.05 7.16 -3.78
N ASP A 72 5.84 8.15 -4.22
CA ASP A 72 6.04 9.41 -3.51
C ASP A 72 4.73 10.21 -3.44
N ALA A 73 4.02 10.34 -4.56
CA ALA A 73 2.71 11.00 -4.59
C ALA A 73 1.69 10.29 -3.69
N LEU A 74 1.70 8.95 -3.66
CA LEU A 74 0.88 8.18 -2.74
C LEU A 74 1.27 8.48 -1.28
N ALA A 75 2.55 8.47 -0.94
CA ALA A 75 3.03 8.78 0.41
C ALA A 75 2.58 10.19 0.86
N ASP A 76 2.65 11.18 -0.02
CA ASP A 76 2.20 12.53 0.28
C ASP A 76 0.69 12.62 0.49
N ASN A 77 -0.11 11.92 -0.33
CA ASN A 77 -1.56 11.82 -0.13
C ASN A 77 -1.91 11.18 1.21
N LEU A 78 -1.13 10.18 1.66
CA LEU A 78 -1.33 9.53 2.96
C LEU A 78 -0.96 10.44 4.14
N ARG A 79 0.05 11.30 3.99
CA ARG A 79 0.43 12.32 4.99
C ARG A 79 -0.56 13.48 5.07
N ALA A 80 -1.31 13.72 4.00
CA ALA A 80 -2.31 14.77 3.91
C ALA A 80 -3.69 14.36 4.50
N PRO A 81 -4.61 15.32 4.71
CA PRO A 81 -6.00 15.00 5.02
C PRO A 81 -6.64 14.10 3.93
N PRO A 82 -7.52 13.16 4.30
CA PRO A 82 -8.12 13.00 5.63
C PRO A 82 -7.32 12.14 6.62
N LEU A 83 -6.39 11.30 6.15
CA LEU A 83 -5.79 10.26 7.01
C LEU A 83 -4.64 10.78 7.89
N ARG A 84 -3.83 11.74 7.41
CA ARG A 84 -2.72 12.36 8.17
C ARG A 84 -1.78 11.32 8.81
N LEU A 85 -1.37 10.33 8.03
CA LEU A 85 -0.56 9.21 8.52
C LEU A 85 0.92 9.58 8.58
N HIS A 86 1.63 8.95 9.51
CA HIS A 86 3.08 8.89 9.44
C HIS A 86 3.50 7.86 8.38
N VAL A 87 4.26 8.29 7.37
CA VAL A 87 4.72 7.44 6.27
C VAL A 87 6.25 7.44 6.21
N ALA A 88 6.84 6.28 6.46
CA ALA A 88 8.25 6.03 6.27
C ALA A 88 8.47 5.43 4.87
N ALA A 89 9.05 6.22 3.96
CA ALA A 89 9.47 5.71 2.66
C ALA A 89 10.77 4.92 2.78
N SER A 90 10.99 3.96 1.88
CA SER A 90 12.27 3.26 1.79
C SER A 90 13.38 4.25 1.48
N ALA A 91 14.57 4.06 2.07
CA ALA A 91 15.72 4.88 1.75
C ALA A 91 16.04 4.79 0.24
N PRO A 92 16.47 5.89 -0.41
CA PRO A 92 16.91 5.83 -1.79
C PRO A 92 18.05 4.81 -1.89
N ALA A 93 17.97 3.91 -2.87
CA ALA A 93 19.06 2.99 -3.15
C ALA A 93 20.29 3.79 -3.60
N GLY A 94 21.24 4.01 -2.68
CA GLY A 94 22.49 4.73 -2.95
C GLY A 94 23.00 5.70 -1.87
N ALA A 95 22.45 5.73 -0.65
CA ALA A 95 22.99 6.57 0.43
C ALA A 95 24.24 5.99 1.14
N ASP A 96 24.65 4.77 0.78
CA ASP A 96 25.88 4.12 1.24
C ASP A 96 26.76 3.76 0.02
N ALA A 97 27.52 4.73 -0.49
CA ALA A 97 28.65 4.52 -1.39
C ALA A 97 29.67 5.65 -1.25
#